data_AF-A0A7K1ARI5-F1
#
_entry.id   AF-A0A7K1ARI5-F1
#
_cell.length_a   1.000
_cell.length_b   1.000
_cell.length_c   1.000
_cell.angle_alpha   90.00
_cell.angle_beta   90.00
_cell.angle_gamma   90.00
#
_symmetry.space_group_name_H-M   'P 1'
#
loop_
_entity.id
_entity.type
_entity.pdbx_description
1 polymer ?
#
loop_
_entity_poly.entity_id
_entity_poly.type
_entity_poly.pdbx_seq_one_letter_code
_entity_poly.pdbx_strand_id
1 'polypeptide(L)' 'NRTFGEFIGRTGSIAEARKQMSKTVEGVASSSAVVEIAHRVGIEVPVIEAVADIVSEKLSPADALQRLMEITTKAENFIR' A
#
# COMPACT_ATOMS: atom_id res chain seq x y z
N ASN A 1 -8.14 -8.52 3.25
CA ASN A 1 -7.61 -7.22 2.75
C ASN A 1 -8.59 -6.06 2.89
N ARG A 2 -9.79 -6.07 2.28
CA ARG A 2 -10.74 -4.93 2.33
C ARG A 2 -11.10 -4.44 3.74
N THR A 3 -11.62 -5.30 4.61
CA THR A 3 -12.04 -4.93 5.98
C THR A 3 -10.88 -4.42 6.85
N PHE A 4 -9.66 -4.89 6.60
CA PHE A 4 -8.47 -4.41 7.30
C PHE A 4 -8.05 -3.01 6.84
N GLY A 5 -8.05 -2.79 5.52
CA GLY A 5 -7.80 -1.47 4.95
C GLY A 5 -8.82 -0.44 5.42
N GLU A 6 -10.10 -0.81 5.48
CA GLU A 6 -11.17 0.04 6.04
C GLU A 6 -10.95 0.36 7.52
N PHE A 7 -10.44 -0.59 8.31
CA PHE A 7 -10.17 -0.37 9.73
C PHE A 7 -9.00 0.58 9.94
N ILE A 8 -7.86 0.35 9.27
CA ILE A 8 -6.71 1.26 9.32
C ILE A 8 -7.10 2.65 8.83
N GLY A 9 -7.88 2.75 7.75
CA GLY A 9 -8.34 4.04 7.24
C GLY A 9 -9.19 4.83 8.24
N ARG A 10 -9.89 4.15 9.14
CA ARG A 10 -10.72 4.80 10.19
C ARG A 10 -9.95 5.09 11.47
N THR A 11 -9.05 4.20 11.89
CA THR A 11 -8.38 4.29 13.20
C THR A 11 -6.96 4.84 13.13
N GLY A 12 -6.32 4.80 11.96
CA GLY A 12 -4.92 5.15 11.77
C GLY A 12 -3.92 4.17 12.39
N SER A 13 -4.39 3.09 13.06
CA SER A 13 -3.54 2.21 13.85
C SER A 13 -3.45 0.79 13.27
N ILE A 14 -2.27 0.46 12.75
CA ILE A 14 -1.94 -0.89 12.26
C ILE A 14 -1.84 -1.88 13.42
N ALA A 15 -1.33 -1.45 14.58
CA ALA A 15 -1.22 -2.31 15.76
C ALA A 15 -2.59 -2.80 16.24
N GLU A 16 -3.60 -1.93 16.23
CA GLU A 16 -4.98 -2.31 16.57
C GLU A 16 -5.62 -3.16 15.48
N ALA A 17 -5.37 -2.84 14.21
CA ALA A 17 -5.84 -3.62 13.08
C ALA A 17 -5.29 -5.06 13.09
N ARG A 18 -4.00 -5.23 13.42
CA ARG A 18 -3.33 -6.54 13.54
C ARG A 18 -3.87 -7.34 14.72
N LYS A 19 -4.26 -6.68 15.81
CA LYS A 19 -4.85 -7.32 17.00
C LYS A 19 -6.26 -7.85 16.72
N GLN A 20 -7.02 -7.20 15.83
CA GLN A 20 -8.37 -7.64 15.44
C GLN A 20 -8.42 -8.55 14.20
N MET A 21 -7.44 -8.51 13.29
CA MET A 21 -7.44 -9.29 12.05
C MET A 21 -6.12 -10.00 11.79
N SER A 22 -6.08 -11.29 12.11
CA SER A 22 -4.96 -12.21 11.79
C SER A 22 -4.82 -12.51 10.29
N LYS A 23 -5.92 -12.44 9.52
CA LYS A 23 -5.95 -12.75 8.07
C LYS A 23 -5.21 -11.76 7.16
N THR A 24 -4.77 -10.61 7.66
CA THR A 24 -4.05 -9.64 6.82
C THR A 24 -2.60 -10.04 6.59
N VAL A 25 -2.03 -10.88 7.45
CA VAL A 25 -0.63 -11.32 7.37
C VAL A 25 -0.30 -11.95 5.99
N GLU A 26 -1.24 -12.61 5.32
CA GLU A 26 -1.05 -13.12 3.96
C GLU A 26 -0.89 -12.01 2.90
N GLY A 27 -1.65 -10.92 3.00
CA GLY A 27 -1.56 -9.80 2.05
C GLY A 27 -0.27 -8.98 2.21
N VAL A 28 0.26 -8.92 3.44
CA VAL A 28 1.53 -8.26 3.80
C VAL A 28 2.74 -8.96 3.20
N ALA A 29 2.78 -10.28 3.32
CA ALA A 29 3.86 -11.08 2.73
C ALA A 29 3.75 -11.12 1.20
N SER A 30 2.53 -11.16 0.67
CA SER A 30 2.30 -11.21 -0.77
C SER A 30 2.64 -9.89 -1.47
N SER A 31 2.34 -8.73 -0.86
CA SER A 31 2.62 -7.43 -1.48
C SER A 31 4.13 -7.18 -1.65
N SER A 32 4.95 -7.58 -0.69
CA SER A 32 6.40 -7.45 -0.76
C SER A 32 7.02 -8.33 -1.86
N ALA A 33 6.55 -9.58 -2.01
CA ALA A 33 6.99 -10.46 -3.09
C ALA A 33 6.61 -9.93 -4.49
N VAL A 34 5.41 -9.33 -4.63
CA VAL A 34 4.96 -8.76 -5.91
C VAL A 34 5.76 -7.52 -6.30
N VAL A 35 6.11 -6.64 -5.34
CA VAL A 35 6.98 -5.48 -5.59
C VAL A 35 8.36 -5.92 -6.08
N GLU A 36 8.95 -6.95 -5.46
CA GLU A 36 10.25 -7.46 -5.87
C GLU A 36 10.24 -8.00 -7.31
N ILE A 37 9.20 -8.76 -7.68
CA ILE A 37 9.06 -9.27 -9.05
C ILE A 37 8.85 -8.12 -10.03
N ALA A 38 7.99 -7.16 -9.72
CA ALA A 38 7.70 -6.01 -10.57
C ALA A 38 8.97 -5.19 -10.86
N HIS A 39 9.79 -4.92 -9.84
CA HIS A 39 11.07 -4.22 -10.01
C HIS A 39 12.06 -5.01 -10.86
N ARG A 40 12.12 -6.34 -10.71
CA ARG A 40 12.98 -7.20 -11.55
C ARG A 40 12.62 -7.16 -13.03
N VAL A 41 11.35 -6.90 -13.36
CA VAL A 41 10.88 -6.79 -14.75
C VAL A 41 10.71 -5.34 -15.22
N GLY A 42 11.12 -4.36 -14.40
CA GLY A 42 11.05 -2.93 -14.75
C GLY A 42 9.63 -2.35 -14.82
N ILE A 43 8.67 -2.96 -14.12
CA ILE A 43 7.28 -2.48 -14.07
C ILE A 43 7.07 -1.69 -12.78
N GLU A 44 6.53 -0.49 -12.91
CA GLU A 44 6.10 0.33 -11.77
C GLU A 44 4.76 -0.16 -11.22
N VAL A 45 4.68 -0.38 -9.91
CA VAL A 45 3.46 -0.82 -9.21
C VAL A 45 3.14 0.08 -8.02
N PRO A 46 2.90 1.38 -8.25
CA PRO A 46 2.85 2.39 -7.18
C PRO A 46 1.80 2.11 -6.10
N VAL A 47 0.66 1.51 -6.47
CA VAL A 47 -0.38 1.10 -5.51
C VAL A 47 0.09 -0.05 -4.62
N ILE A 48 0.80 -1.03 -5.19
CA ILE A 48 1.30 -2.19 -4.45
C ILE A 48 2.44 -1.77 -3.52
N GLU A 49 3.31 -0.87 -3.98
CA GLU A 49 4.37 -0.25 -3.18
C GLU A 49 3.80 0.53 -1.99
N ALA A 50 2.79 1.37 -2.23
CA ALA A 50 2.12 2.12 -1.16
C ALA A 50 1.51 1.19 -0.10
N VAL A 51 0.88 0.09 -0.53
CA VAL A 51 0.34 -0.92 0.39
C VAL A 51 1.46 -1.60 1.18
N ALA A 52 2.59 -1.95 0.55
CA ALA A 52 3.73 -2.54 1.23
C ALA A 52 4.38 -1.58 2.25
N ASP A 53 4.48 -0.29 1.92
CA ASP A 53 5.04 0.74 2.81
C ASP A 53 4.14 1.01 4.02
N ILE A 54 2.81 1.05 3.84
CA ILE A 54 1.85 1.15 4.97
C ILE A 54 2.01 -0.06 5.89
N VAL A 55 2.00 -1.26 5.32
CA VAL A 55 2.05 -2.52 6.06
C VAL A 55 3.34 -2.71 6.85
N SER A 56 4.46 -2.21 6.32
CA SER A 56 5.77 -2.21 6.96
C SER A 56 5.98 -1.02 7.91
N GLU A 57 4.93 -0.24 8.16
CA GLU A 57 4.93 0.91 9.07
C GLU A 57 5.92 2.01 8.67
N LYS A 58 6.33 2.03 7.39
CA LYS A 58 7.21 3.07 6.82
C LYS A 58 6.45 4.33 6.44
N LEU A 59 5.16 4.19 6.16
CA LEU A 59 4.28 5.30 5.76
C LEU A 59 2.93 5.21 6.46
N SER A 60 2.34 6.36 6.78
CA SER A 60 0.94 6.39 7.19
C SER A 60 0.03 6.20 5.96
N PRO A 61 -1.21 5.70 6.15
CA PRO A 61 -2.19 5.62 5.07
C PRO A 61 -2.50 6.97 4.39
N ALA A 62 -2.46 8.06 5.16
CA ALA A 62 -2.70 9.40 4.66
C ALA A 62 -1.56 9.86 3.73
N ASP A 63 -0.31 9.67 4.15
CA ASP A 63 0.87 9.99 3.33
C ASP A 63 0.93 9.13 2.07
N ALA A 64 0.50 7.87 2.18
CA ALA A 64 0.51 6.94 1.07
C ALA A 64 -0.51 7.35 0.00
N LEU A 65 -1.69 7.79 0.43
CA LEU A 65 -2.69 8.36 -0.45
C LEU A 65 -2.18 9.64 -1.13
N GLN A 66 -1.56 10.55 -0.38
CA GLN A 66 -0.99 11.77 -0.95
C GLN A 66 0.05 11.47 -2.03
N ARG A 67 1.00 10.57 -1.74
CA ARG A 67 2.01 10.11 -2.71
C ARG A 67 1.37 9.51 -3.97
N LEU A 68 0.33 8.69 -3.82
CA LEU A 68 -0.39 8.10 -4.96
C LEU A 68 -1.08 9.16 -5.83
N MET A 69 -1.66 10.18 -5.21
CA MET A 69 -2.29 11.29 -5.93
C MET A 69 -1.25 12.09 -6.73
N GLU A 70 -0.07 12.34 -6.17
CA GLU A 70 1.03 13.03 -6.87
C GLU A 70 1.55 12.24 -8.08
N ILE A 71 1.67 10.91 -7.96
CA ILE A 71 2.10 10.03 -9.05
C ILE A 71 1.03 9.98 -10.16
N THR A 72 -0.24 9.81 -9.81
CA THR A 72 -1.36 9.72 -10.77
C THR A 72 -1.46 11.01 -11.60
N THR A 73 -1.33 12.17 -10.95
CA THR A 73 -1.38 13.46 -11.65
C THR A 73 -0.21 13.64 -12.64
N LYS A 74 0.97 13.07 -12.35
CA LYS A 74 2.11 13.05 -13.29
C LYS A 74 1.91 12.08 -14.44
N ALA A 75 1.34 10.90 -14.19
CA ALA A 75 1.09 9.88 -15.20
C ALA A 75 0.04 10.34 -16.23
N GLU A 76 -1.00 11.05 -15.80
CA GLU A 76 -2.01 11.61 -16.70
C GLU A 76 -1.47 12.74 -17.59
N ASN A 77 -0.54 13.56 -17.06
CA ASN A 77 0.15 14.59 -17.85
C ASN A 77 1.13 14.02 -18.89
N PHE A 78 1.53 12.75 -18.76
CA PHE A 78 2.44 12.09 -19.69
C PHE A 78 1.74 11.59 -20.97
N ILE A 79 0.40 11.55 -20.97
CA ILE A 79 -0.44 11.07 -22.08
C ILE A 79 -1.01 12.24 -22.92
N ARG A 80 -0.58 13.48 -22.68
CA ARG A 80 -0.98 14.66 -23.47
C ARG A 80 0.09 15.08 -24.48
#